data_AF-A0A0Q6T7J1-F1
#
_entry.id   AF-A0A0Q6T7J1-F1
#
_cell.length_a   1.000
_cell.length_b   1.000
_cell.length_c   1.000
_cell.angle_alpha   90.00
_cell.angle_beta   90.00
_cell.angle_gamma   90.00
#
_symmetry.space_group_name_H-M   'P 1'
#
loop_
_entity.id
_entity.type
_entity.pdbx_description
1 polymer ?
#
loop_
_entity_poly.entity_id
_entity_poly.type
_entity_poly.pdbx_seq_one_letter_code
_entity_poly.pdbx_strand_id
1 'polypeptide(L)'
;MLSAPYRVYYPPGELRSVIARSTGDEKTLALSLGTRHWDGYVREECVRQLFAVDRPWIVPFVVELIGEYVVEIVEVIAAAFPKMNAAQFADFAMQNPKFMATTRRRATSYWDCYYRSCFPTLQTYPAIAALNAIEQIPTLKPHS
;
A
#
# COMPACT_ATOMS: atom_id res chain seq x y z
N MET A 1 2.29 14.88 11.34
CA MET A 1 3.01 13.74 10.73
C MET A 1 1.94 12.77 10.27
N LEU A 2 1.90 12.41 8.98
CA LEU A 2 0.90 11.47 8.48
C LEU A 2 1.28 10.04 8.90
N SER A 3 0.32 9.28 9.41
CA SER A 3 0.47 7.87 9.79
C SER A 3 -0.83 7.13 9.55
N ALA A 4 -0.77 5.96 8.93
CA ALA A 4 -1.87 5.00 8.95
C ALA A 4 -1.78 4.12 10.21
N PRO A 5 -2.89 3.46 10.62
CA PRO A 5 -2.90 2.61 11.80
C PRO A 5 -1.87 1.48 11.71
N TYR A 6 -1.32 1.07 12.85
CA TYR A 6 -0.55 -0.17 12.94
C TYR A 6 -1.48 -1.39 12.85
N ARG A 7 -1.05 -2.57 13.32
CA ARG A 7 -1.82 -3.80 13.23
C ARG A 7 -3.14 -3.74 14.01
N VAL A 8 -4.23 -4.10 13.34
CA VAL A 8 -5.57 -4.23 13.94
C VAL A 8 -5.93 -5.70 14.13
N TYR A 9 -6.62 -5.99 15.23
CA TYR A 9 -7.00 -7.33 15.64
C TYR A 9 -8.52 -7.40 15.81
N TYR A 10 -9.18 -8.06 14.88
CA TYR A 10 -10.59 -8.40 14.93
C TYR A 10 -10.81 -9.69 14.10
N PRO A 11 -11.94 -10.39 14.24
CA PRO A 11 -12.21 -11.57 13.43
C PRO A 11 -12.40 -11.22 11.94
N PRO A 12 -11.83 -11.99 10.99
CA PRO A 12 -12.03 -11.75 9.55
C PRO A 12 -13.51 -11.72 9.13
N GLY A 13 -14.35 -12.54 9.78
CA GLY A 13 -15.79 -12.59 9.50
C GLY A 13 -16.52 -11.28 9.83
N GLU A 14 -16.12 -10.58 10.89
CA GLU A 14 -16.72 -9.30 11.26
C GLU A 14 -16.37 -8.21 10.25
N LEU A 15 -15.11 -8.13 9.84
CA LEU A 15 -14.68 -7.20 8.78
C LEU A 15 -15.41 -7.47 7.47
N ARG A 16 -15.48 -8.73 7.04
CA ARG A 16 -16.20 -9.10 5.81
C ARG A 16 -17.68 -8.73 5.89
N SER A 17 -18.31 -8.91 7.06
CA SER A 17 -19.69 -8.48 7.29
C SER A 17 -19.86 -6.96 7.17
N VAL A 18 -18.94 -6.17 7.72
CA VAL A 18 -18.92 -4.70 7.56
C VAL A 18 -18.76 -4.34 6.07
N ILE A 19 -17.74 -4.88 5.39
CA ILE A 19 -17.50 -4.59 3.97
C ILE A 19 -18.71 -4.93 3.09
N ALA A 20 -19.42 -6.02 3.40
CA ALA A 20 -20.58 -6.48 2.63
C ALA A 20 -21.82 -5.58 2.82
N ARG A 21 -22.01 -4.99 4.00
CA ARG A 21 -23.18 -4.13 4.30
C ARG A 21 -22.94 -2.65 4.04
N SER A 22 -21.68 -2.22 4.00
CA SER A 22 -21.30 -0.81 3.79
C SER A 22 -21.20 -0.48 2.31
N THR A 23 -21.31 0.81 1.97
CA THR A 23 -21.12 1.32 0.61
C THR A 23 -20.27 2.60 0.61
N GLY A 24 -19.84 3.06 -0.56
CA GLY A 24 -19.10 4.31 -0.72
C GLY A 24 -17.85 4.41 0.18
N ASP A 25 -17.72 5.55 0.87
CA ASP A 25 -16.56 5.84 1.71
C ASP A 25 -16.52 4.98 2.99
N GLU A 26 -17.66 4.52 3.51
CA GLU A 26 -17.70 3.60 4.66
C GLU A 26 -17.06 2.26 4.30
N LYS A 27 -17.45 1.69 3.15
CA LYS A 27 -16.83 0.47 2.62
C LYS A 27 -15.34 0.68 2.35
N THR A 28 -14.99 1.83 1.76
CA THR A 28 -13.59 2.16 1.43
C THR A 28 -12.75 2.29 2.70
N LEU A 29 -13.29 2.86 3.78
CA LEU A 29 -12.63 2.95 5.07
C LEU A 29 -12.46 1.56 5.71
N ALA A 30 -13.49 0.72 5.68
CA ALA A 30 -13.41 -0.64 6.18
C ALA A 30 -12.32 -1.45 5.45
N LEU A 31 -12.28 -1.37 4.12
CA LEU A 31 -11.21 -1.97 3.30
C LEU A 31 -9.83 -1.42 3.66
N SER A 32 -9.72 -0.09 3.83
CA SER A 32 -8.47 0.57 4.21
C SER A 32 -7.97 0.08 5.57
N LEU A 33 -8.85 -0.06 6.57
CA LEU A 33 -8.49 -0.66 7.85
C LEU A 33 -8.15 -2.15 7.74
N GLY A 34 -8.80 -2.88 6.83
CA GLY A 34 -8.51 -4.27 6.51
C GLY A 34 -7.10 -4.51 5.98
N THR A 35 -6.50 -3.53 5.29
CA THR A 35 -5.08 -3.60 4.90
C THR A 35 -4.10 -3.59 6.07
N ARG A 36 -4.57 -3.28 7.29
CA ARG A 36 -3.78 -3.29 8.52
C ARG A 36 -4.07 -4.53 9.38
N HIS A 37 -4.86 -5.49 8.88
CA HIS A 37 -5.22 -6.70 9.60
C HIS A 37 -4.01 -7.64 9.84
N TRP A 38 -4.02 -8.42 10.91
CA TRP A 38 -2.92 -9.34 11.28
C TRP A 38 -2.74 -10.49 10.28
N ASP A 39 -3.84 -10.97 9.71
CA ASP A 39 -3.83 -11.99 8.65
C ASP A 39 -3.42 -11.40 7.29
N GLY A 40 -2.42 -12.01 6.64
CA GLY A 40 -1.96 -11.65 5.29
C GLY A 40 -3.03 -11.83 4.22
N TYR A 41 -3.84 -12.88 4.30
CA TYR A 41 -4.89 -13.15 3.31
C TYR A 41 -5.98 -12.07 3.34
N VAL A 42 -6.35 -11.61 4.54
CA VAL A 42 -7.32 -10.51 4.70
C VAL A 42 -6.76 -9.21 4.14
N ARG A 43 -5.48 -8.92 4.36
CA ARG A 43 -4.82 -7.73 3.79
C ARG A 43 -4.85 -7.74 2.26
N GLU A 44 -4.50 -8.87 1.66
CA GLU A 44 -4.52 -9.05 0.22
C GLU A 44 -5.94 -8.92 -0.35
N GLU A 45 -6.92 -9.57 0.28
CA GLU A 45 -8.34 -9.46 -0.08
C GLU A 45 -8.82 -8.00 -0.09
N CYS A 46 -8.44 -7.23 0.93
CA CYS A 46 -8.82 -5.83 1.06
C CYS A 46 -8.13 -4.94 0.03
N VAL A 47 -6.81 -5.07 -0.15
CA VAL A 47 -6.07 -4.22 -1.10
C VAL A 47 -6.52 -4.46 -2.53
N ARG A 48 -6.85 -5.70 -2.90
CA ARG A 48 -7.38 -6.03 -4.23
C ARG A 48 -8.68 -5.30 -4.55
N GLN A 49 -9.56 -5.13 -3.57
CA GLN A 49 -10.80 -4.37 -3.73
C GLN A 49 -10.55 -2.86 -3.82
N LEU A 50 -9.52 -2.35 -3.14
CA LEU A 50 -9.14 -0.92 -3.20
C LEU A 50 -8.60 -0.50 -4.57
N PHE A 51 -8.13 -1.43 -5.41
CA PHE A 51 -7.62 -1.07 -6.75
C PHE A 51 -8.66 -0.42 -7.66
N ALA A 52 -9.95 -0.67 -7.43
CA ALA A 52 -11.04 -0.06 -8.20
C ALA A 52 -11.55 1.26 -7.60
N VAL A 53 -10.96 1.73 -6.49
CA VAL A 53 -11.43 2.91 -5.76
C VAL A 53 -10.60 4.14 -6.13
N ASP A 54 -11.25 5.17 -6.66
CA ASP A 54 -10.62 6.46 -6.97
C ASP A 54 -10.83 7.45 -5.81
N ARG A 55 -10.04 7.27 -4.75
CA ARG A 55 -10.04 8.12 -3.55
C ARG A 55 -8.60 8.38 -3.10
N PRO A 56 -8.09 9.62 -3.17
CA PRO A 56 -6.69 9.92 -2.83
C PRO A 56 -6.28 9.50 -1.40
N TRP A 57 -7.23 9.50 -0.46
CA TRP A 57 -6.96 9.17 0.95
C TRP A 57 -6.71 7.67 1.18
N ILE A 58 -6.90 6.80 0.19
CA ILE A 58 -6.52 5.36 0.30
C ILE A 58 -5.02 5.14 0.11
N VAL A 59 -4.33 6.05 -0.59
CA VAL A 59 -2.91 5.93 -0.95
C VAL A 59 -2.02 5.59 0.24
N PRO A 60 -2.10 6.24 1.43
CA PRO A 60 -1.26 5.88 2.57
C PRO A 60 -1.41 4.40 3.00
N PHE A 61 -2.60 3.82 2.88
CA PHE A 61 -2.85 2.42 3.25
C PHE A 61 -2.20 1.44 2.26
N VAL A 62 -2.23 1.77 0.97
CA VAL A 62 -1.58 0.97 -0.08
C VAL A 62 -0.06 1.11 0.01
N VAL A 63 0.46 2.33 0.17
CA VAL A 63 1.91 2.55 0.30
C VAL A 63 2.46 1.93 1.57
N GLU A 64 1.73 1.92 2.68
CA GLU A 64 2.20 1.27 3.90
C GLU A 64 2.37 -0.25 3.72
N LEU A 65 1.49 -0.92 2.96
CA LEU A 65 1.64 -2.34 2.62
C LEU A 65 2.94 -2.65 1.88
N ILE A 66 3.40 -1.75 1.01
CA ILE A 66 4.68 -1.90 0.28
C ILE A 66 5.86 -1.99 1.26
N GLY A 67 5.76 -1.33 2.41
CA GLY A 67 6.79 -1.34 3.44
C GLY A 67 6.72 -2.53 4.40
N GLU A 68 5.82 -3.50 4.19
CA GLU A 68 5.70 -4.68 5.04
C GLU A 68 6.48 -5.89 4.51
N TYR A 69 6.63 -6.92 5.34
CA TYR A 69 7.46 -8.09 5.04
C TYR A 69 6.79 -9.12 4.12
N VAL A 70 5.55 -8.91 3.67
CA VAL A 70 4.81 -9.87 2.83
C VAL A 70 4.99 -9.47 1.37
N VAL A 71 5.99 -10.05 0.72
CA VAL A 71 6.38 -9.66 -0.65
C VAL A 71 5.29 -9.95 -1.66
N GLU A 72 4.47 -10.99 -1.45
CA GLU A 72 3.37 -11.40 -2.31
C GLU A 72 2.32 -10.28 -2.43
N ILE A 73 2.02 -9.56 -1.34
CA ILE A 73 1.10 -8.42 -1.37
C ILE A 73 1.69 -7.28 -2.21
N VAL A 74 3.01 -7.07 -2.13
CA VAL A 74 3.69 -6.05 -2.93
C VAL A 74 3.62 -6.39 -4.42
N GLU A 75 3.81 -7.65 -4.80
CA GLU A 75 3.67 -8.12 -6.18
C GLU A 75 2.24 -7.91 -6.69
N VAL A 76 1.23 -8.16 -5.85
CA VAL A 76 -0.17 -7.88 -6.15
C VAL A 76 -0.44 -6.39 -6.40
N ILE A 77 0.13 -5.51 -5.56
CA ILE A 77 0.05 -4.06 -5.75
C ILE A 77 0.77 -3.65 -7.05
N ALA A 78 1.98 -4.14 -7.29
CA ALA A 78 2.77 -3.81 -8.47
C ALA A 78 2.07 -4.23 -9.78
N ALA A 79 1.45 -5.41 -9.81
CA ALA A 79 0.69 -5.89 -10.96
C ALA A 79 -0.59 -5.08 -11.22
N ALA A 80 -1.20 -4.51 -10.17
CA ALA A 80 -2.39 -3.68 -10.29
C ALA A 80 -2.07 -2.20 -10.57
N PHE A 81 -0.85 -1.75 -10.25
CA PHE A 81 -0.43 -0.35 -10.33
C PHE A 81 -0.76 0.34 -11.67
N PRO A 82 -0.57 -0.29 -12.86
CA PRO A 82 -0.94 0.33 -14.13
C PRO A 82 -2.43 0.67 -14.29
N LYS A 83 -3.30 0.05 -13.49
CA LYS A 83 -4.75 0.28 -13.49
C LYS A 83 -5.19 1.29 -12.43
N MET A 84 -4.29 1.65 -11.51
CA MET A 84 -4.57 2.60 -10.45
C MET A 84 -4.30 4.04 -10.92
N ASN A 85 -4.84 5.02 -10.21
CA ASN A 85 -4.60 6.42 -10.51
C ASN A 85 -3.18 6.83 -10.08
N ALA A 86 -2.20 6.64 -10.98
CA ALA A 86 -0.78 6.91 -10.75
C ALA A 86 -0.51 8.34 -10.26
N ALA A 87 -1.30 9.33 -10.71
CA ALA A 87 -1.15 10.72 -10.28
C ALA A 87 -1.39 10.89 -8.77
N GLN A 88 -2.37 10.20 -8.18
CA GLN A 88 -2.63 10.25 -6.74
C GLN A 88 -1.45 9.72 -5.92
N PHE A 89 -0.76 8.68 -6.41
CA PHE A 89 0.42 8.12 -5.75
C PHE A 89 1.62 9.08 -5.84
N ALA A 90 1.81 9.70 -7.00
CA ALA A 90 2.87 10.69 -7.21
C ALA A 90 2.67 11.92 -6.31
N ASP A 91 1.45 12.47 -6.30
CA ASP A 91 1.08 13.62 -5.47
C ASP A 91 1.26 13.31 -3.99
N PHE A 92 0.83 12.13 -3.54
CA PHE A 92 1.03 11.67 -2.18
C PHE A 92 2.51 11.60 -1.82
N ALA A 93 3.35 10.98 -2.67
CA ALA A 93 4.78 10.81 -2.41
C ALA A 93 5.49 12.17 -2.30
N MET A 94 5.16 13.10 -3.21
CA MET A 94 5.69 14.47 -3.20
C MET A 94 5.30 15.23 -1.93
N GLN A 95 4.05 15.11 -1.47
CA GLN A 95 3.55 15.79 -0.28
C GLN A 95 4.02 15.15 1.03
N ASN A 96 4.40 13.87 1.01
CA ASN A 96 4.70 13.07 2.21
C ASN A 96 6.09 12.40 2.17
N PRO A 97 7.20 13.13 1.93
CA PRO A 97 8.53 12.53 1.78
C PRO A 97 9.01 11.77 3.02
N LYS A 98 8.61 12.21 4.23
CA LYS A 98 8.93 11.50 5.48
C LYS A 98 8.22 10.13 5.58
N PHE A 99 7.02 10.02 5.04
CA PHE A 99 6.27 8.76 4.98
C PHE A 99 6.99 7.80 4.04
N MET A 100 7.28 8.24 2.81
CA MET A 100 8.02 7.46 1.81
C MET A 100 9.37 6.98 2.32
N ALA A 101 10.16 7.86 2.95
CA ALA A 101 11.45 7.50 3.55
C ALA A 101 11.32 6.47 4.67
N THR A 102 10.21 6.47 5.41
CA THR A 102 9.96 5.48 6.47
C THR A 102 9.57 4.13 5.87
N THR A 103 8.67 4.12 4.90
CA THR A 103 8.28 2.91 4.14
C THR A 103 9.49 2.27 3.47
N ARG A 104 10.35 3.07 2.82
CA ARG A 104 11.60 2.62 2.20
C ARG A 104 12.55 1.98 3.21
N ARG A 105 12.76 2.61 4.38
CA ARG A 105 13.59 2.04 5.44
C ARG A 105 13.09 0.67 5.92
N ARG A 106 11.77 0.52 6.09
CA ARG A 106 11.16 -0.77 6.46
C ARG A 106 11.37 -1.81 5.36
N ALA A 107 11.08 -1.46 4.10
CA ALA A 107 11.29 -2.34 2.96
C ALA A 107 12.75 -2.82 2.84
N THR A 108 13.73 -1.93 3.00
CA THR A 108 15.15 -2.28 3.03
C THR A 108 15.48 -3.24 4.18
N SER A 109 14.96 -2.98 5.39
CA SER A 109 15.17 -3.85 6.55
C SER A 109 14.60 -5.25 6.32
N TYR A 110 13.41 -5.37 5.73
CA TYR A 110 12.80 -6.67 5.46
C TYR A 110 13.51 -7.42 4.35
N TRP A 111 13.95 -6.72 3.31
CA TRP A 111 14.81 -7.30 2.29
C TRP A 111 16.07 -7.91 2.90
N ASP A 112 16.73 -7.14 3.77
CA ASP A 112 17.98 -7.52 4.43
C ASP A 112 17.83 -8.80 5.26
N CYS A 113 16.75 -8.86 6.06
CA CYS A 113 16.52 -9.97 6.98
C CYS A 113 15.97 -11.24 6.30
N TYR A 114 15.12 -11.11 5.28
CA TYR A 114 14.31 -12.23 4.80
C TYR A 114 14.47 -12.56 3.32
N TYR A 115 14.85 -11.60 2.48
CA TYR A 115 14.71 -11.73 1.02
C TYR A 115 15.99 -11.55 0.22
N ARG A 116 17.14 -11.28 0.86
CA ARG A 116 18.43 -11.11 0.17
C ARG A 116 18.84 -12.34 -0.66
N SER A 117 18.47 -13.55 -0.24
CA SER A 117 18.74 -14.79 -0.99
C SER A 117 17.94 -14.89 -2.29
N CYS A 118 16.68 -14.44 -2.28
CA CYS A 118 15.78 -14.45 -3.44
C CYS A 118 16.00 -13.24 -4.36
N PHE A 119 16.40 -12.10 -3.79
CA PHE A 119 16.66 -10.84 -4.49
C PHE A 119 18.07 -10.35 -4.12
N PRO A 120 19.12 -10.81 -4.81
CA PRO A 120 20.51 -10.50 -4.43
C PRO A 120 20.85 -9.01 -4.41
N THR A 121 20.10 -8.18 -5.15
CA THR A 121 20.26 -6.74 -5.16
C THR A 121 19.00 -6.06 -4.64
N LEU A 122 19.17 -5.02 -3.82
CA LEU A 122 18.03 -4.28 -3.23
C LEU A 122 17.10 -3.71 -4.31
N GLN A 123 17.64 -3.32 -5.46
CA GLN A 123 16.88 -2.77 -6.58
C GLN A 123 15.94 -3.80 -7.24
N THR A 124 16.26 -5.10 -7.12
CA THR A 124 15.39 -6.18 -7.61
C THR A 124 14.29 -6.56 -6.64
N TYR A 125 14.34 -6.10 -5.38
CA TYR A 125 13.30 -6.38 -4.41
C TYR A 125 11.99 -5.66 -4.77
N PRO A 126 10.83 -6.35 -4.87
CA PRO A 126 9.58 -5.77 -5.37
C PRO A 126 9.15 -4.50 -4.67
N ALA A 127 9.36 -4.39 -3.35
CA ALA A 127 8.97 -3.19 -2.60
C ALA A 127 9.79 -1.96 -3.00
N ILE A 128 11.09 -2.13 -3.23
CA ILE A 128 11.96 -1.03 -3.64
C ILE A 128 11.65 -0.61 -5.07
N ALA A 129 11.43 -1.58 -5.95
CA ALA A 129 11.00 -1.31 -7.32
C ALA A 129 9.67 -0.52 -7.34
N ALA A 130 8.68 -0.93 -6.55
CA ALA A 130 7.39 -0.25 -6.45
C ALA A 130 7.53 1.19 -5.91
N LEU A 131 8.33 1.40 -4.84
CA LEU A 131 8.57 2.74 -4.30
C LEU A 131 9.29 3.66 -5.29
N ASN A 132 10.28 3.12 -6.03
CA ASN A 132 10.95 3.88 -7.08
C ASN A 132 9.98 4.27 -8.20
N ALA A 133 9.11 3.35 -8.62
CA ALA A 133 8.11 3.62 -9.65
C ALA A 133 7.16 4.75 -9.21
N ILE A 134 6.71 4.75 -7.96
CA ILE A 134 5.85 5.81 -7.40
C ILE A 134 6.56 7.17 -7.43
N GLU A 135 7.80 7.23 -6.96
CA GLU A 135 8.57 8.48 -6.83
C GLU A 135 9.03 9.05 -8.18
N GLN A 136 9.08 8.23 -9.23
CA GLN A 136 9.49 8.62 -10.58
C GLN A 136 8.33 9.03 -11.50
N ILE A 137 7.08 8.89 -11.05
CA ILE A 137 5.93 9.35 -11.84
C ILE A 137 6.03 10.88 -11.98
N PRO A 138 6.00 11.41 -13.23
CA PRO A 138 5.95 12.84 -13.44
C PRO A 138 4.69 13.41 -12.79
N THR A 139 4.84 14.32 -11.85
CA THR A 139 3.69 15.06 -11.30
C THR A 139 3.18 16.02 -12.36
N LEU A 140 1.87 15.98 -12.64
CA LEU A 140 1.24 17.04 -13.41
C LEU A 140 1.27 18.30 -12.54
N LYS A 141 2.01 19.33 -12.96
CA LYS A 141 1.96 20.63 -12.29
C LYS A 141 0.49 21.09 -12.23
N PRO A 142 -0.02 21.55 -11.09
CA PRO A 142 -1.30 22.25 -11.10
C PRO A 142 -1.14 23.49 -11.99
N HIS A 143 -2.05 23.65 -12.96
CA HIS A 143 -2.24 24.96 -13.58
C HIS A 143 -2.66 25.93 -12.48
N SER A 144 -2.00 27.08 -12.53
CA SER A 144 -2.00 28.21 -11.60
C SER A 144 -3.35 28.61 -11.03
#